data_AF-A0ABD1V2Q6-F1
#
_entry.id   AF-A0ABD1V2Q6-F1
#
_cell.length_a   1.000
_cell.length_b   1.000
_cell.length_c   1.000
_cell.angle_alpha   90.00
_cell.angle_beta   90.00
_cell.angle_gamma   90.00
#
_symmetry.space_group_name_H-M   'P 1'
#
loop_
_entity.id
_entity.type
_entity.pdbx_description
1 polymer ?
#
loop_
_entity_poly.entity_id
_entity_poly.type
_entity_poly.pdbx_seq_one_letter_code
_entity_poly.pdbx_strand_id
1 'polypeptide(L)'
;MRAKYEIELKAGKECLKQARDQKRAVEASQKRAEEAQKLAEDQTLTTETVLATVNSSLETVVAEKEKSLAAVKQELERFRAERADMEVRAVEAYQDVFVDTPEYQDLTQRLMNIGGEQLVEQITETHPEWDISFLRQAPTEVPAFESVPGDKRDGVKDQTTPMCRPLERRRGI
;
A
#
# COMPACT_ATOMS: atom_id res chain seq x y z
N MET A 1 -66.74 -68.73 -32.17
CA MET A 1 -67.14 -67.40 -31.66
C MET A 1 -66.60 -67.11 -30.25
N ARG A 2 -66.81 -67.96 -29.23
CA ARG A 2 -66.33 -67.70 -27.84
C ARG A 2 -64.81 -67.53 -27.67
N ALA A 3 -63.99 -68.33 -28.35
CA ALA A 3 -62.52 -68.28 -28.20
C ALA A 3 -61.87 -66.95 -28.67
N LYS A 4 -62.44 -66.28 -29.69
CA LYS A 4 -61.94 -64.96 -30.14
C LYS A 4 -62.19 -63.87 -29.09
N TYR A 5 -63.37 -63.88 -28.48
CA TYR A 5 -63.73 -62.94 -27.42
C TYR A 5 -62.83 -63.06 -26.19
N GLU A 6 -62.43 -64.26 -25.79
CA GLU A 6 -61.53 -64.44 -24.63
C GLU A 6 -60.12 -63.87 -24.87
N ILE A 7 -59.62 -63.95 -26.10
CA ILE A 7 -58.31 -63.39 -26.49
C ILE A 7 -58.36 -61.87 -26.49
N GLU A 8 -59.38 -61.27 -27.11
CA GLU A 8 -59.58 -59.82 -27.14
C GLU A 8 -59.78 -59.24 -25.73
N LEU A 9 -60.49 -59.96 -24.87
CA LEU A 9 -60.75 -59.54 -23.49
C LEU A 9 -59.50 -59.65 -22.60
N LYS A 10 -58.60 -60.60 -22.86
CA LYS A 10 -57.27 -60.67 -22.22
C LYS A 10 -56.38 -59.52 -22.68
N ALA A 11 -56.30 -59.28 -23.99
CA ALA A 11 -55.51 -58.18 -24.56
C ALA A 11 -55.99 -56.80 -24.04
N GLY A 12 -57.30 -56.58 -23.94
CA GLY A 12 -57.86 -55.36 -23.36
C GLY A 12 -57.51 -55.15 -21.88
N LYS A 13 -57.48 -56.23 -21.09
CA LYS A 13 -57.05 -56.16 -19.68
C LYS A 13 -55.56 -55.86 -19.51
N GLU A 14 -54.71 -56.44 -20.36
CA GLU A 14 -53.28 -56.14 -20.36
C GLU A 14 -53.00 -54.70 -20.79
N CYS A 15 -53.71 -54.20 -21.81
CA CYS A 15 -53.61 -52.80 -22.23
C CYS A 15 -54.03 -51.83 -21.12
N LEU A 16 -55.12 -52.10 -20.40
CA LEU A 16 -55.56 -51.30 -19.25
C LEU A 16 -54.55 -51.33 -18.09
N LYS A 17 -53.90 -52.48 -17.87
CA LYS A 17 -52.84 -52.61 -16.86
C LYS A 17 -51.62 -51.77 -17.25
N GLN A 18 -51.15 -51.88 -18.48
CA GLN A 18 -50.04 -51.08 -18.99
C GLN A 18 -50.33 -49.58 -18.93
N ALA A 19 -51.54 -49.14 -19.31
CA ALA A 19 -51.93 -47.74 -19.22
C ALA A 19 -51.93 -47.22 -17.76
N ARG A 20 -52.37 -48.04 -16.80
CA ARG A 20 -52.30 -47.69 -15.36
C ARG A 20 -50.86 -47.63 -14.85
N ASP A 21 -50.02 -48.58 -15.25
CA ASP A 21 -48.61 -48.62 -14.83
C ASP A 21 -47.84 -47.43 -15.43
N GLN A 22 -48.10 -47.07 -16.69
CA GLN A 22 -47.58 -45.86 -17.32
C GLN A 22 -48.08 -44.59 -16.62
N LYS A 23 -49.36 -44.50 -16.27
CA LYS A 23 -49.89 -43.36 -15.51
C LYS A 23 -49.17 -43.18 -14.18
N ARG A 24 -48.98 -44.26 -13.42
CA ARG A 24 -48.21 -44.23 -12.15
C ARG A 24 -46.75 -43.84 -12.37
N ALA A 25 -46.12 -44.31 -13.44
CA ALA A 25 -44.75 -43.95 -13.78
C ALA A 25 -44.61 -42.46 -14.10
N VAL A 26 -45.58 -41.88 -14.83
CA VAL A 26 -45.63 -40.44 -15.13
C VAL A 26 -45.85 -39.63 -13.86
N GLU A 27 -46.80 -40.00 -13.01
CA GLU A 27 -47.05 -39.33 -11.72
C GLU A 27 -45.80 -39.37 -10.81
N ALA A 28 -45.10 -40.52 -10.75
CA ALA A 28 -43.86 -40.65 -10.00
C ALA A 28 -42.69 -39.86 -10.62
N SER A 29 -42.70 -39.64 -11.93
CA SER A 29 -41.72 -38.79 -12.61
C SER A 29 -42.00 -37.30 -12.37
N GLN A 30 -43.27 -36.90 -12.41
CA GLN A 30 -43.70 -35.53 -12.12
C GLN A 30 -43.34 -35.14 -10.69
N LYS A 31 -43.61 -36.01 -9.72
CA LYS A 31 -43.25 -35.75 -8.33
C LYS A 31 -41.74 -35.55 -8.13
N ARG A 32 -40.92 -36.37 -8.79
CA ARG A 32 -39.45 -36.21 -8.76
C ARG A 32 -38.99 -34.92 -9.43
N ALA A 33 -39.64 -34.49 -10.50
CA ALA A 33 -39.34 -33.22 -11.16
C ALA A 33 -39.72 -32.02 -10.26
N GLU A 34 -40.86 -32.07 -9.57
CA GLU A 34 -41.28 -31.04 -8.62
C GLU A 34 -40.32 -30.94 -7.41
N GLU A 35 -39.87 -32.08 -6.87
CA GLU A 35 -38.89 -32.13 -5.78
C GLU A 35 -37.54 -31.56 -6.24
N ALA A 36 -37.09 -31.88 -7.45
CA ALA A 36 -35.86 -31.34 -8.02
C ALA A 36 -35.96 -29.83 -8.28
N GLN A 37 -37.11 -29.34 -8.74
CA GLN A 37 -37.35 -27.92 -8.97
C GLN A 37 -37.31 -27.12 -7.65
N LYS A 38 -37.98 -27.62 -6.61
CA LYS A 38 -37.94 -26.99 -5.27
C LYS A 38 -36.52 -26.91 -4.73
N LEU A 39 -35.74 -27.98 -4.87
CA LEU A 39 -34.34 -28.00 -4.44
C LEU A 39 -33.50 -26.96 -5.21
N ALA A 40 -33.72 -26.80 -6.51
CA ALA A 40 -33.02 -25.80 -7.31
C ALA A 40 -33.39 -24.37 -6.88
N GLU A 41 -34.67 -24.10 -6.62
CA GLU A 41 -35.16 -22.81 -6.11
C GLU A 41 -34.55 -22.48 -4.74
N ASP A 42 -34.54 -23.43 -3.81
CA ASP A 42 -33.92 -23.29 -2.49
C ASP A 42 -32.41 -23.00 -2.60
N GLN A 43 -31.70 -23.69 -3.51
CA GLN A 43 -30.29 -23.42 -3.78
C GLN A 43 -30.08 -22.01 -4.35
N THR A 44 -30.92 -21.56 -5.29
CA THR A 44 -30.79 -20.18 -5.82
C THR A 44 -30.99 -19.13 -4.73
N LEU A 45 -32.03 -19.27 -3.89
CA LEU A 45 -32.29 -18.37 -2.76
C LEU A 45 -31.12 -18.31 -1.76
N THR A 46 -30.51 -19.47 -1.46
CA THR A 46 -29.35 -19.50 -0.56
C THR A 46 -28.14 -18.82 -1.18
N THR A 47 -27.87 -19.02 -2.48
CA THR A 47 -26.75 -18.34 -3.15
C THR A 47 -26.93 -16.82 -3.20
N GLU A 48 -28.15 -16.33 -3.48
CA GLU A 48 -28.45 -14.90 -3.47
C GLU A 48 -28.26 -14.28 -2.08
N THR A 49 -28.69 -14.99 -1.04
CA THR A 49 -28.53 -14.54 0.36
C THR A 49 -27.06 -14.45 0.77
N VAL A 50 -26.26 -15.45 0.37
CA VAL A 50 -24.81 -15.46 0.61
C VAL A 50 -24.15 -14.29 -0.13
N LEU A 51 -24.48 -14.08 -1.41
CA LEU A 51 -23.94 -12.97 -2.20
C LEU A 51 -24.30 -11.60 -1.61
N ALA A 52 -25.54 -11.41 -1.16
CA ALA A 52 -25.96 -10.18 -0.51
C ALA A 52 -25.17 -9.93 0.79
N THR A 53 -24.95 -10.98 1.58
CA THR A 53 -24.17 -10.90 2.83
C THR A 53 -22.70 -10.56 2.55
N VAL A 54 -22.10 -11.20 1.55
CA VAL A 54 -20.71 -10.93 1.14
C VAL A 54 -20.56 -9.51 0.62
N ASN A 55 -21.48 -9.04 -0.23
CA ASN A 55 -21.44 -7.68 -0.76
C ASN A 55 -21.57 -6.64 0.36
N SER A 56 -22.53 -6.79 1.27
CA SER A 56 -22.69 -5.89 2.42
C SER A 56 -21.45 -5.88 3.33
N SER A 57 -20.84 -7.05 3.55
CA SER A 57 -19.60 -7.16 4.32
C SER A 57 -18.43 -6.47 3.61
N LEU A 58 -18.33 -6.63 2.29
CA LEU A 58 -17.29 -6.01 1.47
C LEU A 58 -17.42 -4.49 1.48
N GLU A 59 -18.64 -3.96 1.33
CA GLU A 59 -18.94 -2.52 1.41
C GLU A 59 -18.50 -1.93 2.75
N THR A 60 -18.76 -2.64 3.85
CA THR A 60 -18.34 -2.24 5.20
C THR A 60 -16.81 -2.18 5.29
N VAL A 61 -16.12 -3.21 4.82
CA VAL A 61 -14.65 -3.25 4.82
C VAL A 61 -14.07 -2.14 3.96
N VAL A 62 -14.63 -1.89 2.78
CA VAL A 62 -14.20 -0.79 1.89
C VAL A 62 -14.33 0.54 2.61
N ALA A 63 -15.49 0.83 3.23
CA ALA A 63 -15.71 2.07 3.97
C ALA A 63 -14.71 2.23 5.14
N GLU A 64 -14.43 1.16 5.90
CA GLU A 64 -13.43 1.20 6.97
C GLU A 64 -12.01 1.46 6.45
N LYS A 65 -11.64 0.87 5.31
CA LYS A 65 -10.33 1.09 4.68
C LYS A 65 -10.21 2.50 4.10
N GLU A 66 -11.26 3.04 3.49
CA GLU A 66 -11.29 4.43 3.01
C GLU A 66 -11.11 5.42 4.17
N LYS A 67 -11.80 5.20 5.30
CA LYS A 67 -11.64 6.00 6.51
C LYS A 67 -10.22 5.93 7.07
N SER A 68 -9.65 4.72 7.12
CA SER A 68 -8.27 4.50 7.59
C SER A 68 -7.26 5.17 6.67
N LEU A 69 -7.44 5.08 5.36
CA LEU A 69 -6.58 5.71 4.36
C LEU A 69 -6.64 7.24 4.47
N ALA A 70 -7.82 7.81 4.67
CA ALA A 70 -7.98 9.25 4.88
C ALA A 70 -7.23 9.72 6.14
N ALA A 71 -7.33 8.98 7.25
CA ALA A 71 -6.62 9.29 8.48
C ALA A 71 -5.09 9.25 8.28
N VAL A 72 -4.56 8.23 7.59
CA VAL A 72 -3.12 8.13 7.29
C VAL A 72 -2.65 9.27 6.39
N LYS A 73 -3.44 9.68 5.39
CA LYS A 73 -3.10 10.82 4.53
C LYS A 73 -3.01 12.12 5.33
N GLN A 74 -4.00 12.37 6.19
CA GLN A 74 -4.01 13.56 7.05
C GLN A 74 -2.80 13.59 7.99
N GLU A 75 -2.47 12.45 8.59
CA GLU A 75 -1.32 12.33 9.49
C GLU A 75 0.01 12.54 8.75
N LEU A 76 0.13 12.02 7.52
CA LEU A 76 1.30 12.24 6.68
C LEU A 76 1.47 13.71 6.28
N GLU A 77 0.38 14.40 5.96
CA GLU A 77 0.41 15.84 5.68
C GLU A 77 0.84 16.64 6.90
N ARG A 78 0.36 16.27 8.10
CA ARG A 78 0.79 16.87 9.36
C ARG A 78 2.30 16.68 9.58
N PHE A 79 2.80 15.45 9.46
CA PHE A 79 4.24 15.19 9.62
C PHE A 79 5.10 15.93 8.60
N ARG A 80 4.62 16.08 7.36
CA ARG A 80 5.32 16.88 6.34
C ARG A 80 5.37 18.36 6.70
N ALA A 81 4.28 18.91 7.20
CA ALA A 81 4.24 20.31 7.65
C ALA A 81 5.16 20.54 8.86
N GLU A 82 5.09 19.67 9.86
CA GLU A 82 5.97 19.72 11.05
C GLU A 82 7.45 19.59 10.66
N ARG A 83 7.77 18.70 9.73
CA ARG A 83 9.13 18.55 9.22
C ARG A 83 9.62 19.79 8.49
N ALA A 84 8.81 20.37 7.61
CA ALA A 84 9.17 21.60 6.89
C ALA A 84 9.42 22.76 7.87
N ASP A 85 8.57 22.90 8.89
CA ASP A 85 8.74 23.91 9.93
C ASP A 85 10.01 23.68 10.78
N MET A 86 10.33 22.43 11.11
CA MET A 86 11.60 22.10 11.77
C MET A 86 12.82 22.37 10.89
N GLU A 87 12.74 22.08 9.59
CA GLU A 87 13.83 22.37 8.64
C GLU A 87 14.07 23.87 8.52
N VAL A 88 13.02 24.69 8.43
CA VAL A 88 13.13 26.16 8.44
C VAL A 88 13.80 26.65 9.73
N ARG A 89 13.29 26.22 10.91
CA ARG A 89 13.86 26.61 12.20
C ARG A 89 15.32 26.18 12.36
N ALA A 90 15.69 25.01 11.84
CA ALA A 90 17.08 24.54 11.87
C ALA A 90 17.99 25.39 10.98
N VAL A 91 17.53 25.81 9.81
CA VAL A 91 18.29 26.70 8.91
C VAL A 91 18.43 28.10 9.52
N GLU A 92 17.36 28.67 10.08
CA GLU A 92 17.39 29.96 10.78
C GLU A 92 18.38 29.92 11.96
N ALA A 93 18.29 28.89 12.80
CA ALA A 93 19.23 28.72 13.91
C ALA A 93 20.69 28.55 13.45
N TYR A 94 20.92 27.91 12.31
CA TYR A 94 22.27 27.79 11.74
C TYR A 94 22.78 29.14 11.21
N GLN A 95 21.94 29.92 10.52
CA GLN A 95 22.29 31.26 10.04
C GLN A 95 22.64 32.21 11.19
N ASP A 96 21.80 32.25 12.23
CA ASP A 96 22.01 33.10 13.40
C ASP A 96 23.32 32.78 14.13
N VAL A 97 23.66 31.49 14.26
CA VAL A 97 24.83 31.05 15.02
C VAL A 97 26.12 31.17 14.22
N PHE A 98 26.09 30.86 12.92
CA PHE A 98 27.31 30.72 12.12
C PHE A 98 27.53 31.84 11.11
N VAL A 99 26.48 32.41 10.51
CA VAL A 99 26.64 33.37 9.40
C VAL A 99 26.63 34.81 9.89
N ASP A 100 25.81 35.12 10.90
CA ASP A 100 25.66 36.46 11.46
C ASP A 100 26.52 36.72 12.70
N THR A 101 27.33 35.75 13.11
CA THR A 101 28.38 35.99 14.11
C THR A 101 29.48 36.88 13.50
N PRO A 102 29.79 38.04 14.10
CA PRO A 102 30.79 38.99 13.57
C PRO A 102 32.17 38.35 13.34
N GLU A 103 32.49 37.33 14.14
CA GLU A 103 33.72 36.55 14.08
C GLU A 103 33.82 35.73 12.79
N TYR A 104 32.71 35.13 12.33
CA TYR A 104 32.68 34.36 11.08
C TYR A 104 32.74 35.29 9.85
N GLN A 105 32.07 36.44 9.91
CA GLN A 105 32.14 37.44 8.83
C GLN A 105 33.54 38.06 8.74
N ASP A 106 34.17 38.41 9.86
CA ASP A 106 35.55 38.89 9.89
C ASP A 106 36.54 37.83 9.38
N LEU A 107 36.37 36.57 9.78
CA LEU A 107 37.18 35.45 9.29
C LEU A 107 37.06 35.26 7.77
N THR A 108 35.83 35.28 7.25
CA THR A 108 35.56 35.12 5.82
C THR A 108 36.10 36.30 5.01
N GLN A 109 35.97 37.52 5.52
CA GLN A 109 36.53 38.72 4.92
C GLN A 109 38.07 38.68 4.91
N ARG A 110 38.70 38.20 5.99
CA ARG A 110 40.15 38.00 6.09
C ARG A 110 40.62 36.88 5.15
N LEU A 111 39.85 35.81 4.96
CA LEU A 111 40.15 34.73 4.00
C LEU A 111 40.17 35.25 2.56
N MET A 112 39.19 36.08 2.20
CA MET A 112 39.12 36.70 0.88
C MET A 112 40.26 37.69 0.63
N ASN A 113 40.73 38.40 1.67
CA ASN A 113 41.71 39.48 1.54
C ASN A 113 43.18 39.02 1.62
N ILE A 114 43.49 37.99 2.42
CA ILE A 114 44.89 37.56 2.70
C ILE A 114 45.31 36.40 1.77
N GLY A 115 44.37 35.83 1.01
CA GLY A 115 44.57 34.57 0.32
C GLY A 115 44.36 33.41 1.29
N GLY A 116 43.50 32.47 0.91
CA GLY A 116 42.96 31.45 1.82
C GLY A 116 44.03 30.59 2.53
N GLU A 117 45.19 30.37 1.91
CA GLU A 117 46.24 29.51 2.47
C GLU A 117 46.93 30.11 3.71
N GLN A 118 47.30 31.40 3.69
CA GLN A 118 47.99 32.05 4.82
C GLN A 118 47.09 32.17 6.05
N LEU A 119 45.79 32.43 5.85
CA LEU A 119 44.87 32.53 6.98
C LEU A 119 44.53 31.16 7.56
N VAL A 120 44.41 30.12 6.72
CA VAL A 120 44.17 28.75 7.19
C VAL A 120 45.33 28.26 8.06
N GLU A 121 46.58 28.56 7.71
CA GLU A 121 47.74 28.27 8.57
C GLU A 121 47.62 28.99 9.92
N GLN A 122 47.30 30.29 9.91
CA GLN A 122 47.19 31.08 11.14
C GLN A 122 46.06 30.62 12.07
N ILE A 123 44.90 30.22 11.52
CA ILE A 123 43.77 29.69 12.31
C ILE A 123 44.11 28.30 12.87
N THR A 124 44.80 27.46 12.10
CA THR A 124 45.27 26.15 12.58
C THR A 124 46.18 26.32 13.80
N GLU A 125 47.01 27.37 13.82
CA GLU A 125 47.92 27.66 14.93
C GLU A 125 47.23 28.28 16.15
N THR A 126 46.21 29.13 15.96
CA THR A 126 45.53 29.84 17.04
C THR A 126 44.34 29.08 17.65
N HIS A 127 43.67 28.24 16.86
CA HIS A 127 42.49 27.46 17.26
C HIS A 127 42.63 25.99 16.84
N PRO A 128 43.57 25.23 17.44
CA PRO A 128 43.82 23.84 17.08
C PRO A 128 42.63 22.90 17.37
N GLU A 129 41.68 23.35 18.18
CA GLU A 129 40.44 22.63 18.50
C GLU A 129 39.37 22.72 17.40
N TRP A 130 39.54 23.59 16.40
CA TRP A 130 38.60 23.75 15.29
C TRP A 130 39.00 22.85 14.11
N ASP A 131 38.11 21.94 13.72
CA ASP A 131 38.30 21.13 12.51
C ASP A 131 38.02 21.97 11.25
N ILE A 132 39.02 22.75 10.84
CA ILE A 132 38.97 23.63 9.66
C ILE A 132 39.45 22.94 8.37
N SER A 133 39.51 21.60 8.36
CA SER A 133 39.94 20.79 7.21
C SER A 133 39.11 21.07 5.95
N PHE A 134 37.86 21.52 6.11
CA PHE A 134 36.96 21.88 5.00
C PHE A 134 37.39 23.15 4.25
N LEU A 135 38.13 24.08 4.88
CA LEU A 135 38.64 25.29 4.23
C LEU A 135 39.82 25.02 3.29
N ARG A 136 40.53 23.89 3.46
CA ARG A 136 41.63 23.46 2.58
C ARG A 136 41.15 22.71 1.34
N GLN A 137 39.85 22.43 1.24
CA GLN A 137 39.30 21.79 0.05
C GLN A 137 39.23 22.87 -1.03
N ALA A 138 40.10 22.76 -2.04
CA ALA A 138 39.98 23.47 -3.32
C ALA A 138 38.51 23.42 -3.77
N PRO A 139 37.95 24.48 -4.38
CA PRO A 139 36.51 24.63 -4.55
C PRO A 139 35.93 23.36 -5.14
N THR A 140 35.31 22.55 -4.27
CA THR A 140 34.59 21.37 -4.68
C THR A 140 33.52 21.92 -5.59
N GLU A 141 33.59 21.61 -6.88
CA GLU A 141 32.57 21.96 -7.86
C GLU A 141 31.24 21.70 -7.18
N VAL A 142 30.49 22.77 -6.88
CA VAL A 142 29.15 22.63 -6.33
C VAL A 142 28.44 21.78 -7.37
N PRO A 143 28.07 20.51 -7.07
CA PRO A 143 27.39 19.71 -8.06
C PRO A 143 26.15 20.50 -8.41
N ALA A 144 26.00 20.84 -9.69
CA ALA A 144 24.81 21.51 -10.18
C ALA A 144 23.62 20.75 -9.61
N PHE A 145 22.81 21.43 -8.81
CA PHE A 145 21.58 20.85 -8.29
C PHE A 145 20.68 20.65 -9.51
N GLU A 146 20.81 19.50 -10.18
CA GLU A 146 19.87 19.10 -11.21
C GLU A 146 18.51 19.07 -10.53
N SER A 147 17.70 20.05 -10.87
CA SER A 147 16.32 20.13 -10.47
C SER A 147 15.66 18.84 -10.96
N VAL A 148 15.39 17.91 -10.06
CA VAL A 148 14.78 16.62 -10.38
C VAL A 148 13.45 16.91 -11.11
N PRO A 149 13.33 16.63 -12.42
CA PRO A 149 12.07 16.80 -13.11
C PRO A 149 11.17 15.61 -12.75
N GLY A 150 9.89 15.90 -12.61
CA GLY A 150 8.87 14.95 -12.20
C GLY A 150 8.83 13.65 -13.01
N ASP A 151 8.52 12.60 -12.26
CA ASP A 151 7.74 11.43 -12.66
C ASP A 151 8.28 10.57 -13.81
N LYS A 152 8.94 9.46 -13.44
CA LYS A 152 8.69 8.14 -14.04
C LYS A 152 8.81 7.02 -13.01
N ARG A 153 7.74 6.24 -12.92
CA ARG A 153 7.71 4.91 -12.30
C ARG A 153 8.66 3.93 -13.01
N ASP A 154 9.00 2.91 -12.24
CA ASP A 154 9.52 1.59 -12.59
C ASP A 154 11.02 1.44 -12.84
N GLY A 155 11.65 0.65 -11.96
CA GLY A 155 12.98 0.10 -12.18
C GLY A 155 13.80 -0.05 -10.90
N VAL A 156 13.44 -1.02 -10.06
CA VAL A 156 14.26 -1.48 -8.93
C VAL A 156 15.69 -1.78 -9.41
N LYS A 157 16.69 -1.10 -8.85
CA LYS A 157 18.04 -1.61 -8.69
C LYS A 157 18.56 -1.25 -7.30
N ASP A 158 18.97 -2.29 -6.59
CA ASP A 158 19.60 -2.25 -5.28
C ASP A 158 20.61 -1.11 -5.14
N GLN A 159 20.30 -0.15 -4.29
CA GLN A 159 21.31 0.63 -3.58
C GLN A 159 20.98 0.55 -2.10
N THR A 160 21.76 -0.26 -1.41
CA THR A 160 21.89 -0.27 0.04
C THR A 160 22.17 1.14 0.52
N THR A 161 21.13 1.81 1.01
CA THR A 161 21.24 3.02 1.83
C THR A 161 22.13 2.68 3.04
N PRO A 162 23.20 3.43 3.32
CA PRO A 162 23.94 3.24 4.55
C PRO A 162 23.05 3.69 5.70
N MET A 163 22.44 2.71 6.38
CA MET A 163 21.71 2.93 7.63
C MET A 163 22.70 3.51 8.65
N CYS A 164 22.49 4.75 9.05
CA CYS A 164 23.18 5.35 10.19
C CYS A 164 22.96 4.46 11.42
N ARG A 165 24.01 3.78 11.88
CA ARG A 165 23.99 3.06 13.16
C ARG A 165 23.92 4.08 14.31
N PRO A 166 23.07 3.87 15.32
CA PRO A 166 23.14 4.64 16.55
C PRO A 166 24.48 4.36 17.26
N LEU A 167 25.22 5.41 17.62
CA LEU A 167 26.40 5.33 18.49
C LEU A 167 25.97 4.85 19.87
N GLU A 168 26.21 3.57 20.19
CA GLU A 168 26.11 3.07 21.55
C GLU A 168 27.13 3.79 22.45
N ARG A 169 26.62 4.45 23.51
CA ARG A 169 27.44 5.04 24.57
C ARG A 169 28.22 3.92 25.27
N ARG A 170 29.52 3.82 25.01
CA ARG A 170 30.46 3.18 25.95
C ARG A 170 30.50 4.03 27.22
N ARG A 171 29.81 3.59 28.27
CA ARG A 171 30.20 3.92 29.65
C ARG A 171 30.89 2.70 30.24
N GLY A 172 32.19 2.85 30.44
CA GLY A 172 32.99 2.02 31.30
C GLY A 172 34.12 2.89 31.81
N ILE A 173 33.94 3.43 33.02
CA ILE A 173 34.81 3.40 34.21
C ILE A 173 34.00 4.07 35.32
#